data_AF-A0AAP0HI39-F1
#
_entry.id   AF-A0AAP0HI39-F1
#
_cell.length_a   1.000
_cell.length_b   1.000
_cell.length_c   1.000
_cell.angle_alpha   90.00
_cell.angle_beta   90.00
_cell.angle_gamma   90.00
#
_symmetry.space_group_name_H-M   'P 1'
#
loop_
_entity.id
_entity.type
_entity.pdbx_description
1 polymer ?
#
loop_
_entity_poly.entity_id
_entity_poly.type
_entity_poly.pdbx_seq_one_letter_code
_entity_poly.pdbx_strand_id
1 'polypeptide(L)'
;MGRAGIVLERYDNKFIAELGRSVIPMMSSGFSKMGMAALFVLAYHLKKPGRWSDDYLLPDASQLEEFADNRYEEYSDRVISVCGPIQTITATHKYNAAKEASVYAYVAASMLRLFTKSPSNYIRAFNHIVDGYSRFYGEPADVQLPTPAEAAMRTLSDCKDRERRMWRYGRVFDETFMADIQTKTCPKLVYIMAAALQFEDPKTNMGILDIVQLGDVSPENQVLCKEAATRLLRMIKMTQAKEKDGIKIQLSGAKT
;
A
#
# COMPACT_ATOMS: atom_id res chain seq x y z
N MET A 1 -9.35 -19.41 14.67
CA MET A 1 -8.01 -19.53 14.03
C MET A 1 -7.97 -18.61 12.82
N GLY A 2 -6.99 -17.71 12.74
CA GLY A 2 -6.79 -16.86 11.56
C GLY A 2 -6.39 -17.70 10.34
N ARG A 3 -6.75 -17.25 9.13
CA ARG A 3 -6.32 -17.90 7.89
C ARG A 3 -4.87 -17.52 7.56
N ALA A 4 -4.22 -18.28 6.70
CA ALA A 4 -2.90 -17.94 6.17
C ALA A 4 -2.95 -16.66 5.32
N GLY A 5 -1.99 -15.76 5.54
CA GLY A 5 -1.70 -14.60 4.70
C GLY A 5 -0.69 -14.92 3.59
N ILE A 6 -0.22 -13.89 2.90
CA ILE A 6 0.95 -13.96 2.02
C ILE A 6 2.17 -13.49 2.80
N VAL A 7 3.25 -14.27 2.76
CA VAL A 7 4.56 -13.85 3.27
C VAL A 7 5.13 -12.77 2.34
N LEU A 8 5.46 -11.60 2.91
CA LEU A 8 6.09 -10.50 2.17
C LEU A 8 7.56 -10.43 2.57
N GLU A 9 8.42 -10.96 1.70
CA GLU A 9 9.89 -10.94 1.88
C GLU A 9 10.53 -9.87 0.98
N ARG A 10 11.78 -9.52 1.29
CA ARG A 10 12.61 -8.68 0.43
C ARG A 10 13.38 -9.55 -0.56
N TYR A 11 13.21 -9.27 -1.84
CA TYR A 11 13.93 -9.90 -2.94
C TYR A 11 14.82 -8.86 -3.64
N ASP A 12 15.83 -9.34 -4.35
CA ASP A 12 16.68 -8.46 -5.16
C ASP A 12 15.92 -7.88 -6.38
N ASN A 13 16.48 -6.82 -6.96
CA ASN A 13 15.85 -6.14 -8.09
C ASN A 13 15.70 -7.04 -9.33
N LYS A 14 16.57 -8.03 -9.52
CA LYS A 14 16.51 -8.93 -10.68
C LYS A 14 15.27 -9.80 -10.58
N PHE A 15 15.06 -10.40 -9.41
CA PHE A 15 13.86 -11.18 -9.12
C PHE A 15 12.59 -10.35 -9.28
N ILE A 16 12.55 -9.13 -8.73
CA ILE A 16 11.37 -8.25 -8.83
C ILE A 16 11.09 -7.82 -10.28
N ALA A 17 12.12 -7.57 -11.07
CA ALA A 17 11.96 -7.30 -12.49
C ALA A 17 11.38 -8.51 -13.25
N GLU A 18 11.91 -9.72 -13.01
CA GLU A 18 11.40 -10.97 -13.59
C GLU A 18 9.95 -11.25 -13.18
N LEU A 19 9.63 -11.09 -11.90
CA LEU A 19 8.28 -11.21 -11.37
C LEU A 19 7.34 -10.21 -12.03
N GLY A 20 7.76 -8.94 -12.17
CA GLY A 20 6.96 -7.90 -12.83
C GLY A 20 6.67 -8.20 -14.30
N ARG A 21 7.63 -8.74 -15.05
CA ARG A 21 7.41 -9.18 -16.44
C ARG A 21 6.37 -10.30 -16.55
N SER A 22 6.24 -11.14 -15.53
CA SER A 22 5.24 -12.22 -15.51
C SER A 22 3.86 -11.72 -15.08
N VAL A 23 3.80 -10.79 -14.12
CA VAL A 23 2.54 -10.37 -13.46
C VAL A 23 1.89 -9.18 -14.13
N ILE A 24 2.65 -8.15 -14.51
CA ILE A 24 2.07 -6.92 -15.07
C ILE A 24 1.27 -7.16 -16.36
N PRO A 25 1.65 -8.07 -17.29
CA PRO A 25 0.81 -8.35 -18.45
C PRO A 25 -0.55 -8.97 -18.14
N MET A 26 -0.74 -9.56 -16.95
CA MET A 26 -2.03 -10.05 -16.48
C MET A 26 -3.07 -8.93 -16.34
N MET A 27 -2.65 -7.66 -16.33
CA MET A 27 -3.60 -6.54 -16.35
C MET A 27 -4.41 -6.43 -17.65
N SER A 28 -3.95 -7.05 -18.73
CA SER A 28 -4.69 -7.11 -19.99
C SER A 28 -5.42 -8.43 -20.17
N SER A 29 -4.90 -9.53 -19.65
CA SER A 29 -5.42 -10.88 -19.89
C SER A 29 -6.20 -11.50 -18.73
N GLY A 30 -6.04 -10.99 -17.51
CA GLY A 30 -6.64 -11.51 -16.26
C GLY A 30 -5.62 -12.14 -15.32
N PHE A 31 -5.92 -12.13 -14.01
CA PHE A 31 -5.00 -12.60 -12.97
C PHE A 31 -5.27 -14.04 -12.53
N SER A 32 -4.20 -14.81 -12.29
CA SER A 32 -4.24 -16.02 -11.47
C SER A 32 -4.14 -15.67 -9.98
N LYS A 33 -4.42 -16.60 -9.06
CA LYS A 33 -4.23 -16.35 -7.62
C LYS A 33 -2.76 -16.11 -7.29
N MET A 34 -1.86 -16.85 -7.93
CA MET A 34 -0.41 -16.61 -7.85
C MET A 34 -0.06 -15.20 -8.36
N GLY A 35 -0.63 -14.77 -9.49
CA GLY A 35 -0.43 -13.43 -10.02
C GLY A 35 -0.93 -12.33 -9.08
N MET A 36 -2.08 -12.54 -8.42
CA MET A 36 -2.58 -11.62 -7.39
C MET A 36 -1.64 -11.60 -6.19
N ALA A 37 -1.18 -12.76 -5.71
CA ALA A 37 -0.23 -12.87 -4.61
C ALA A 37 1.10 -12.16 -4.92
N ALA A 38 1.62 -12.38 -6.12
CA ALA A 38 2.83 -11.74 -6.63
C ALA A 38 2.67 -10.23 -6.81
N LEU A 39 1.48 -9.73 -7.15
CA LEU A 39 1.21 -8.29 -7.21
C LEU A 39 1.43 -7.62 -5.84
N PHE A 40 1.13 -8.31 -4.73
CA PHE A 40 1.46 -7.83 -3.39
C PHE A 40 2.96 -7.82 -3.13
N VAL A 41 3.68 -8.87 -3.54
CA VAL A 41 5.14 -8.91 -3.46
C VAL A 41 5.74 -7.73 -4.22
N LEU A 42 5.29 -7.45 -5.44
CA LEU A 42 5.72 -6.29 -6.22
C LEU A 42 5.41 -4.97 -5.51
N ALA A 43 4.18 -4.77 -5.05
CA ALA A 43 3.78 -3.55 -4.34
C ALA A 43 4.57 -3.35 -3.03
N TYR A 44 4.93 -4.45 -2.35
CA TYR A 44 5.75 -4.40 -1.14
C TYR A 44 7.13 -3.80 -1.41
N HIS A 45 7.68 -3.98 -2.62
CA HIS A 45 8.97 -3.44 -3.06
C HIS A 45 8.91 -1.99 -3.54
N LEU A 46 7.79 -1.29 -3.33
CA LEU A 46 7.71 0.13 -3.62
C LEU A 46 8.76 0.90 -2.79
N LYS A 47 9.61 1.66 -3.46
CA LYS A 47 10.64 2.50 -2.83
C LYS A 47 10.07 3.88 -2.48
N LYS A 48 10.71 4.58 -1.54
CA LYS A 48 10.35 5.96 -1.21
C LYS A 48 10.54 6.86 -2.45
N PRO A 49 9.76 7.97 -2.55
CA PRO A 49 9.92 8.91 -3.65
C PRO A 49 11.32 9.53 -3.66
N GLY A 50 11.74 9.96 -4.84
CA GLY A 50 13.05 10.54 -5.09
C GLY A 50 13.93 9.67 -5.97
N ARG A 51 14.91 10.32 -6.60
CA ARG A 51 15.83 9.66 -7.53
C ARG A 51 16.78 8.77 -6.72
N TRP A 52 16.80 7.47 -7.02
CA TRP A 52 17.72 6.50 -6.40
C TRP A 52 17.52 6.26 -4.89
N SER A 53 16.31 6.47 -4.36
CA SER A 53 16.04 5.98 -3.01
C SER A 53 16.20 4.46 -3.00
N ASP A 54 17.07 3.94 -2.14
CA ASP A 54 17.14 2.51 -1.84
C ASP A 54 16.25 2.10 -0.66
N ASP A 55 15.73 3.10 0.06
CA ASP A 55 14.75 2.88 1.11
C ASP A 55 13.40 2.44 0.53
N TYR A 56 12.84 1.40 1.15
CA TYR A 56 11.47 0.97 0.90
C TYR A 56 10.46 1.90 1.57
N LEU A 57 9.30 2.08 0.93
CA LEU A 57 8.19 2.86 1.49
C LEU A 57 7.56 2.12 2.67
N LEU A 58 7.45 0.79 2.57
CA LEU A 58 6.92 -0.06 3.62
C LEU A 58 8.06 -0.60 4.50
N PRO A 59 7.89 -0.67 5.82
CA PRO A 59 8.91 -1.23 6.71
C PRO A 59 9.14 -2.72 6.44
N ASP A 60 10.31 -3.22 6.84
CA ASP A 60 10.58 -4.65 6.78
C ASP A 60 9.64 -5.42 7.73
N ALA A 61 8.84 -6.30 7.16
CA ALA A 61 7.85 -7.10 7.87
C ALA A 61 8.42 -8.45 8.33
N SER A 62 9.67 -8.78 7.95
CA SER A 62 10.37 -10.00 8.36
C SER A 62 10.49 -10.14 9.88
N GLN A 63 10.44 -9.02 10.61
CA GLN A 63 10.58 -8.98 12.07
C GLN A 63 9.29 -9.21 12.85
N LEU A 64 8.14 -9.27 12.17
CA LEU A 64 6.86 -9.50 12.83
C LEU A 64 6.60 -11.01 12.92
N GLU A 65 6.29 -11.53 14.11
CA GLU A 65 6.14 -12.96 14.45
C GLU A 65 5.47 -13.83 13.37
N GLU A 66 6.00 -15.03 13.12
CA GLU A 66 5.52 -15.98 12.13
C GLU A 66 4.05 -16.37 12.38
N PHE A 67 3.14 -15.76 11.62
CA PHE A 67 1.83 -16.37 11.39
C PHE A 67 1.99 -17.47 10.35
N ALA A 68 1.08 -18.45 10.35
CA ALA A 68 1.03 -19.50 9.33
C ALA A 68 0.64 -18.91 7.96
N ASP A 69 1.51 -18.12 7.35
CA ASP A 69 1.34 -17.44 6.08
C ASP A 69 2.01 -18.26 4.96
N ASN A 70 1.47 -18.19 3.74
CA ASN A 70 1.97 -18.94 2.59
C ASN A 70 2.82 -18.05 1.69
N ARG A 71 3.83 -18.63 1.03
CA ARG A 71 4.59 -17.92 -0.02
C ARG A 71 3.71 -17.74 -1.26
N TYR A 72 4.01 -16.75 -2.10
CA TYR A 72 3.14 -16.41 -3.24
C TYR A 72 3.08 -17.54 -4.28
N GLU A 73 4.13 -18.34 -4.40
CA GLU A 73 4.27 -19.48 -5.31
C GLU A 73 3.35 -20.66 -4.93
N GLU A 74 2.87 -20.71 -3.69
CA GLU A 74 1.98 -21.76 -3.20
C GLU A 74 0.53 -21.57 -3.69
N TYR A 75 0.22 -20.42 -4.27
CA TYR A 75 -1.10 -20.12 -4.81
C TYR A 75 -1.26 -20.69 -6.23
N SER A 76 -2.49 -21.04 -6.60
CA SER A 76 -2.80 -21.58 -7.92
C SER A 76 -2.48 -20.58 -9.04
N ASP A 77 -1.68 -21.01 -10.02
CA ASP A 77 -1.38 -20.22 -11.22
C ASP A 77 -2.46 -20.32 -12.32
N ARG A 78 -3.57 -21.03 -12.06
CA ARG A 78 -4.72 -21.02 -12.98
C ARG A 78 -5.33 -19.61 -13.04
N VAL A 79 -5.32 -19.00 -14.23
CA VAL A 79 -5.95 -17.71 -14.49
C VAL A 79 -7.46 -17.81 -14.24
N ILE A 80 -8.00 -16.87 -13.46
CA ILE A 80 -9.39 -16.91 -13.00
C ILE A 80 -10.37 -16.54 -14.14
N SER A 81 -9.93 -15.72 -15.09
CA SER A 81 -10.70 -15.38 -16.29
C SER A 81 -9.74 -14.89 -17.37
N VAL A 82 -9.79 -15.47 -18.58
CA VAL A 82 -8.96 -15.03 -19.71
C VAL A 82 -9.79 -14.08 -20.58
N CYS A 83 -9.33 -12.84 -20.73
CA CYS A 83 -9.90 -11.90 -21.69
C CYS A 83 -8.81 -11.45 -22.68
N GLY A 84 -8.75 -12.10 -23.84
CA GLY A 84 -7.91 -11.67 -24.96
C GLY A 84 -6.50 -12.28 -25.00
N PRO A 85 -5.71 -11.91 -26.04
CA PRO A 85 -4.36 -12.42 -26.21
C PRO A 85 -3.45 -11.94 -25.07
N ILE A 86 -2.61 -12.85 -24.57
CA ILE A 86 -1.58 -12.51 -23.58
C ILE A 86 -0.61 -11.54 -24.24
N GLN A 87 -0.58 -10.30 -23.74
CA GLN A 87 0.48 -9.37 -24.10
C GLN A 87 1.74 -9.79 -23.38
N THR A 88 2.88 -9.78 -24.06
CA THR A 88 4.19 -9.98 -23.42
C THR A 88 4.86 -8.63 -23.29
N ILE A 89 5.43 -8.33 -22.13
CA ILE A 89 6.33 -7.18 -21.99
C ILE A 89 7.67 -7.60 -22.56
N THR A 90 8.05 -7.00 -23.69
CA THR A 90 9.41 -7.16 -24.22
C THR A 90 10.33 -6.34 -23.34
N ALA A 91 11.13 -7.01 -22.51
CA ALA A 91 12.26 -6.38 -21.86
C ALA A 91 13.19 -5.88 -22.96
N THR A 92 13.23 -4.57 -23.15
CA THR A 92 14.23 -3.98 -24.01
C THR A 92 15.57 -4.27 -23.34
N HIS A 93 16.49 -4.95 -24.03
CA HIS A 93 17.80 -5.41 -23.51
C HIS A 93 18.67 -4.29 -22.88
N LYS A 94 18.22 -3.04 -22.95
CA LYS A 94 18.87 -1.84 -22.45
C LYS A 94 18.58 -1.53 -20.97
N TYR A 95 17.67 -2.24 -20.29
CA TYR A 95 17.21 -1.81 -18.98
C TYR A 95 17.96 -2.40 -17.79
N ASN A 96 18.22 -1.52 -16.81
CA ASN A 96 18.66 -1.88 -15.48
C ASN A 96 17.51 -2.54 -14.72
N ALA A 97 17.70 -3.76 -14.21
CA ALA A 97 16.71 -4.49 -13.42
C ALA A 97 16.14 -3.67 -12.26
N ALA A 98 16.94 -2.78 -11.65
CA ALA A 98 16.48 -1.87 -10.60
C ALA A 98 15.36 -0.93 -11.08
N LYS A 99 15.45 -0.43 -12.31
CA LYS A 99 14.47 0.48 -12.90
C LYS A 99 13.20 -0.24 -13.33
N GLU A 100 13.33 -1.44 -13.89
CA GLU A 100 12.15 -2.28 -14.17
C GLU A 100 11.41 -2.62 -12.88
N ALA A 101 12.14 -3.05 -11.86
CA ALA A 101 11.59 -3.38 -10.55
C ALA A 101 10.82 -2.19 -9.93
N SER A 102 11.37 -0.97 -9.98
CA SER A 102 10.69 0.21 -9.44
C SER A 102 9.42 0.58 -10.21
N VAL A 103 9.43 0.48 -11.55
CA VAL A 103 8.23 0.71 -12.37
C VAL A 103 7.16 -0.32 -12.05
N TYR A 104 7.50 -1.61 -12.02
CA TYR A 104 6.53 -2.67 -11.74
C TYR A 104 5.98 -2.59 -10.31
N ALA A 105 6.82 -2.29 -9.32
CA ALA A 105 6.38 -2.06 -7.95
C ALA A 105 5.42 -0.88 -7.83
N TYR A 106 5.70 0.23 -8.52
CA TYR A 106 4.83 1.41 -8.56
C TYR A 106 3.48 1.12 -9.21
N VAL A 107 3.48 0.44 -10.36
CA VAL A 107 2.25 0.03 -11.03
C VAL A 107 1.45 -0.92 -10.15
N ALA A 108 2.09 -1.97 -9.60
CA ALA A 108 1.44 -2.92 -8.70
C ALA A 108 0.81 -2.22 -7.47
N ALA A 109 1.54 -1.30 -6.83
CA ALA A 109 1.00 -0.51 -5.71
C ALA A 109 -0.21 0.34 -6.13
N SER A 110 -0.20 0.90 -7.34
CA SER A 110 -1.35 1.63 -7.87
C SER A 110 -2.58 0.74 -8.08
N MET A 111 -2.38 -0.53 -8.48
CA MET A 111 -3.46 -1.49 -8.73
C MET A 111 -4.19 -1.86 -7.44
N LEU A 112 -3.55 -1.70 -6.27
CA LEU A 112 -4.22 -1.86 -4.97
C LEU A 112 -5.40 -0.88 -4.80
N ARG A 113 -5.47 0.21 -5.58
CA ARG A 113 -6.65 1.09 -5.60
C ARG A 113 -7.93 0.37 -6.05
N LEU A 114 -7.82 -0.73 -6.81
CA LEU A 114 -8.98 -1.54 -7.24
C LEU A 114 -9.72 -2.18 -6.05
N PHE A 115 -9.11 -2.23 -4.86
CA PHE A 115 -9.81 -2.64 -3.67
C PHE A 115 -10.84 -1.62 -3.20
N THR A 116 -10.69 -0.33 -3.53
CA THR A 116 -11.60 0.75 -3.08
C THR A 116 -12.23 1.54 -4.23
N LYS A 117 -11.79 1.29 -5.47
CA LYS A 117 -12.25 1.98 -6.68
C LYS A 117 -12.68 0.97 -7.74
N SER A 118 -13.60 1.38 -8.60
CA SER A 118 -14.05 0.52 -9.71
C SER A 118 -12.93 0.31 -10.73
N PRO A 119 -12.93 -0.82 -11.45
CA PRO A 119 -12.09 -1.05 -12.62
C PRO A 119 -12.08 0.11 -13.62
N SER A 120 -13.26 0.65 -13.94
CA SER A 120 -13.41 1.78 -14.87
C SER A 120 -12.73 3.07 -14.38
N ASN A 121 -12.74 3.31 -13.06
CA ASN A 121 -12.04 4.45 -12.47
C ASN A 121 -10.52 4.28 -12.59
N TYR A 122 -10.01 3.08 -12.32
CA TYR A 122 -8.59 2.77 -12.44
C TYR A 122 -8.09 2.92 -13.88
N ILE A 123 -8.80 2.34 -14.84
CA ILE A 123 -8.44 2.39 -16.27
C ILE A 123 -8.35 3.85 -16.76
N ARG A 124 -9.35 4.68 -16.42
CA ARG A 124 -9.33 6.10 -16.78
C ARG A 124 -8.13 6.85 -16.18
N ALA A 125 -7.73 6.47 -14.97
CA ALA A 125 -6.60 7.08 -14.27
C ALA A 125 -5.24 6.51 -14.69
N PHE A 126 -5.19 5.43 -15.47
CA PHE A 126 -3.97 4.65 -15.68
C PHE A 126 -2.84 5.48 -16.30
N ASN A 127 -3.11 6.22 -17.37
CA ASN A 127 -2.10 7.08 -18.00
C ASN A 127 -1.56 8.13 -17.00
N HIS A 128 -2.44 8.77 -16.23
CA HIS A 128 -2.02 9.72 -15.20
C HIS A 128 -1.21 9.08 -14.06
N ILE A 129 -1.47 7.81 -13.73
CA ILE A 129 -0.69 7.04 -12.77
C ILE A 129 0.72 6.83 -13.32
N VAL A 130 0.83 6.37 -14.57
CA VAL A 130 2.11 6.15 -15.25
C VAL A 130 2.89 7.46 -15.38
N ASP A 131 2.26 8.56 -15.77
CA ASP A 131 2.87 9.90 -15.79
C ASP A 131 3.30 10.36 -14.38
N GLY A 132 2.57 9.92 -13.36
CA GLY A 132 2.90 10.13 -11.96
C GLY A 132 4.23 9.51 -11.54
N TYR A 133 4.66 8.41 -12.17
CA TYR A 133 5.94 7.76 -11.89
C TYR A 133 7.11 8.74 -12.02
N SER A 134 7.13 9.51 -13.13
CA SER A 134 8.21 10.45 -13.41
C SER A 134 8.31 11.56 -12.37
N ARG A 135 7.17 11.99 -11.82
CA ARG A 135 7.15 12.95 -10.71
C ARG A 135 7.56 12.31 -9.39
N PHE A 136 7.19 11.06 -9.18
CA PHE A 136 7.47 10.33 -7.94
C PHE A 136 8.97 9.99 -7.79
N TYR A 137 9.62 9.55 -8.86
CA TYR A 137 11.04 9.15 -8.85
C TYR A 137 11.99 10.15 -9.51
N GLY A 138 11.49 11.17 -10.20
CA GLY A 138 12.31 12.15 -10.91
C GLY A 138 12.94 11.60 -12.20
N GLU A 139 12.42 10.51 -12.76
CA GLU A 139 12.88 9.92 -14.01
C GLU A 139 11.74 9.21 -14.78
N PRO A 140 11.79 9.13 -16.13
CA PRO A 140 10.72 8.51 -16.90
C PRO A 140 10.57 7.01 -16.65
N ALA A 141 9.33 6.53 -16.68
CA ALA A 141 9.00 5.11 -16.74
C ALA A 141 9.32 4.59 -18.16
N ASP A 142 10.60 4.32 -18.43
CA ASP A 142 11.05 3.78 -19.70
C ASP A 142 10.68 2.29 -19.84
N VAL A 143 9.44 1.90 -19.60
CA VAL A 143 8.95 0.52 -19.75
C VAL A 143 7.61 0.57 -20.48
N GLN A 144 7.45 -0.25 -21.51
CA GLN A 144 6.18 -0.34 -22.21
C GLN A 144 5.20 -1.17 -21.37
N LEU A 145 4.27 -0.47 -20.71
CA LEU A 145 3.23 -1.09 -19.92
C LEU A 145 2.03 -1.47 -20.80
N PRO A 146 1.40 -2.63 -20.54
CA PRO A 146 0.23 -3.07 -21.27
C PRO A 146 -1.02 -2.29 -20.85
N THR A 147 -1.98 -2.12 -21.76
CA THR A 147 -3.21 -1.39 -21.47
C THR A 147 -4.13 -2.24 -20.59
N PRO A 148 -4.56 -1.77 -19.40
CA PRO A 148 -5.41 -2.55 -18.53
C PRO A 148 -6.79 -2.81 -19.16
N ALA A 149 -7.21 -4.06 -19.17
CA ALA A 149 -8.53 -4.48 -19.64
C ALA A 149 -9.53 -4.51 -18.49
N GLU A 150 -10.76 -4.05 -18.72
CA GLU A 150 -11.78 -3.98 -17.65
C GLU A 150 -12.09 -5.34 -17.04
N ALA A 151 -12.22 -6.39 -17.86
CA ALA A 151 -12.45 -7.75 -17.39
C ALA A 151 -11.30 -8.28 -16.52
N ALA A 152 -10.05 -7.97 -16.86
CA ALA A 152 -8.89 -8.33 -16.05
C ALA A 152 -8.88 -7.58 -14.72
N MET A 153 -9.15 -6.28 -14.73
CA MET A 153 -9.24 -5.47 -13.50
C MET A 153 -10.41 -5.90 -12.59
N ARG A 154 -11.49 -6.43 -13.17
CA ARG A 154 -12.59 -7.05 -12.41
C ARG A 154 -12.12 -8.26 -11.62
N THR A 155 -11.21 -9.10 -12.15
CA THR A 155 -10.69 -10.24 -11.37
C THR A 155 -10.03 -9.80 -10.06
N LEU A 156 -9.30 -8.68 -10.06
CA LEU A 156 -8.72 -8.09 -8.85
C LEU A 156 -9.77 -7.43 -7.95
N SER A 157 -10.68 -6.63 -8.54
CA SER A 157 -11.74 -5.92 -7.80
C SER A 157 -12.74 -6.87 -7.14
N ASP A 158 -13.09 -7.96 -7.80
CA ASP A 158 -14.19 -8.86 -7.39
C ASP A 158 -13.71 -9.94 -6.43
N CYS A 159 -12.42 -9.93 -6.06
CA CYS A 159 -11.84 -10.87 -5.09
C CYS A 159 -12.23 -10.56 -3.62
N LYS A 160 -13.46 -10.07 -3.42
CA LYS A 160 -13.76 -9.05 -2.41
C LYS A 160 -13.92 -9.49 -0.96
N ASP A 161 -14.07 -10.78 -0.63
CA ASP A 161 -14.29 -11.17 0.79
C ASP A 161 -13.40 -12.30 1.34
N ARG A 162 -12.78 -13.10 0.46
CA ARG A 162 -11.93 -14.23 0.88
C ARG A 162 -10.44 -13.92 0.86
N GLU A 163 -9.97 -13.09 -0.07
CA GLU A 163 -8.53 -12.84 -0.31
C GLU A 163 -8.06 -11.48 0.23
N ARG A 164 -8.96 -10.52 0.52
CA ARG A 164 -8.63 -9.32 1.33
C ARG A 164 -8.05 -9.69 2.72
N ARG A 165 -8.40 -10.87 3.24
CA ARG A 165 -7.85 -11.45 4.49
C ARG A 165 -6.47 -12.11 4.34
N MET A 166 -5.98 -12.30 3.12
CA MET A 166 -4.62 -12.77 2.84
C MET A 166 -3.56 -11.72 3.19
N TRP A 167 -3.99 -10.50 3.49
CA TRP A 167 -3.10 -9.48 3.95
C TRP A 167 -2.89 -9.61 5.46
N ARG A 168 -1.64 -9.50 5.88
CA ARG A 168 -1.32 -9.24 7.28
C ARG A 168 -1.92 -7.91 7.78
N TYR A 169 -1.95 -6.88 6.92
CA TYR A 169 -2.50 -5.54 7.22
C TYR A 169 -3.92 -5.27 6.71
N GLY A 170 -4.40 -5.96 5.67
CA GLY A 170 -5.79 -5.88 5.23
C GLY A 170 -6.77 -6.48 6.26
N ARG A 171 -6.28 -7.30 7.20
CA ARG A 171 -7.01 -7.64 8.44
C ARG A 171 -7.21 -6.44 9.37
N VAL A 172 -6.30 -5.47 9.31
CA VAL A 172 -6.31 -4.22 10.08
C VAL A 172 -6.91 -3.08 9.24
N PHE A 173 -7.26 -3.28 7.97
CA PHE A 173 -7.66 -2.19 7.09
C PHE A 173 -8.73 -2.62 6.08
N ASP A 174 -9.59 -3.58 6.45
CA ASP A 174 -10.75 -3.91 5.62
C ASP A 174 -11.82 -2.80 5.73
N GLU A 175 -12.79 -2.83 4.83
CA GLU A 175 -13.85 -1.82 4.78
C GLU A 175 -14.69 -1.80 6.05
N THR A 176 -14.80 -2.92 6.77
CA THR A 176 -15.51 -3.01 8.05
C THR A 176 -14.71 -2.35 9.17
N PHE A 177 -13.41 -2.65 9.29
CA PHE A 177 -12.50 -2.02 10.24
C PHE A 177 -12.35 -0.52 9.95
N MET A 178 -12.16 -0.15 8.68
CA MET A 178 -12.03 1.23 8.28
C MET A 178 -13.37 1.97 8.32
N ALA A 179 -14.52 1.31 8.20
CA ALA A 179 -15.82 1.96 8.35
C ALA A 179 -15.98 2.61 9.73
N ASP A 180 -15.45 1.96 10.76
CA ASP A 180 -15.45 2.50 12.12
C ASP A 180 -14.45 3.66 12.28
N ILE A 181 -13.36 3.65 11.52
CA ILE A 181 -12.30 4.68 11.58
C ILE A 181 -12.49 5.80 10.55
N GLN A 182 -13.50 5.70 9.66
CA GLN A 182 -13.82 6.74 8.70
C GLN A 182 -14.10 8.07 9.42
N THR A 183 -13.71 9.17 8.79
CA THR A 183 -13.81 10.53 9.34
C THR A 183 -15.21 10.86 9.86
N LYS A 184 -16.26 10.36 9.21
CA LYS A 184 -17.66 10.50 9.62
C LYS A 184 -18.04 9.72 10.89
N THR A 185 -17.37 8.61 11.16
CA THR A 185 -17.71 7.70 12.26
C THR A 185 -16.90 8.03 13.52
N CYS A 186 -15.66 8.48 13.32
CA CYS A 186 -14.73 8.81 14.41
C CYS A 186 -14.14 10.22 14.29
N PRO A 187 -14.97 11.29 14.24
CA PRO A 187 -14.49 12.65 14.00
C PRO A 187 -13.49 13.12 15.08
N LYS A 188 -13.62 12.66 16.33
CA LYS A 188 -12.67 12.98 17.41
C LYS A 188 -11.28 12.34 17.19
N LEU A 189 -11.23 11.07 16.80
CA LEU A 189 -9.95 10.40 16.51
C LEU A 189 -9.23 11.09 15.34
N VAL A 190 -9.97 11.39 14.28
CA VAL A 190 -9.42 12.10 13.12
C VAL A 190 -8.97 13.51 13.50
N TYR A 191 -9.72 14.21 14.33
CA TYR A 191 -9.31 15.51 14.86
C TYR A 191 -7.99 15.41 15.64
N ILE A 192 -7.84 14.40 16.52
CA ILE A 192 -6.59 14.15 17.27
C ILE A 192 -5.41 13.95 16.31
N MET A 193 -5.57 13.13 15.28
CA MET A 193 -4.52 12.88 14.28
C MET A 193 -4.19 14.13 13.47
N ALA A 194 -5.20 14.86 12.99
CA ALA A 194 -5.03 16.09 12.23
C ALA A 194 -4.34 17.19 13.05
N ALA A 195 -4.74 17.35 14.32
CA ALA A 195 -4.09 18.27 15.26
C ALA A 195 -2.64 17.86 15.53
N ALA A 196 -2.35 16.57 15.70
CA ALA A 196 -0.99 16.08 15.89
C ALA A 196 -0.10 16.39 14.68
N LEU A 197 -0.60 16.17 13.45
CA LEU A 197 0.13 16.53 12.23
C LEU A 197 0.37 18.04 12.11
N GLN A 198 -0.65 18.85 12.43
CA GLN A 198 -0.52 20.31 12.44
C GLN A 198 0.50 20.79 13.47
N PHE A 199 0.55 20.19 14.66
CA PHE A 199 1.54 20.53 15.68
C PHE A 199 2.96 20.08 15.32
N GLU A 200 3.11 18.97 14.60
CA GLU A 200 4.42 18.46 14.18
C GLU A 200 5.06 19.30 13.07
N ASP A 201 4.28 19.69 12.07
CA ASP A 201 4.72 20.60 11.00
C ASP A 201 3.57 21.53 10.59
N PRO A 202 3.46 22.72 11.23
CA PRO A 202 2.40 23.67 10.94
C PRO A 202 2.44 24.24 9.52
N LYS A 203 3.63 24.30 8.90
CA LYS A 203 3.80 24.89 7.56
C LYS A 203 3.26 23.95 6.50
N THR A 204 3.60 22.67 6.59
CA THR A 204 3.17 21.65 5.62
C THR A 204 1.70 21.26 5.82
N ASN A 205 1.17 21.34 7.05
CA ASN A 205 -0.18 20.89 7.40
C ASN A 205 -1.15 22.03 7.73
N MET A 206 -0.94 23.20 7.12
CA MET A 206 -1.84 24.34 7.29
C MET A 206 -3.24 23.99 6.76
N GLY A 207 -4.29 24.28 7.54
CA GLY A 207 -5.69 24.02 7.16
C GLY A 207 -6.14 22.56 7.26
N ILE A 208 -5.32 21.63 7.79
CA ILE A 208 -5.74 20.22 7.95
C ILE A 208 -6.93 20.05 8.90
N LEU A 209 -7.18 21.02 9.79
CA LEU A 209 -8.35 21.04 10.67
C LEU A 209 -9.62 21.58 10.00
N ASP A 210 -9.51 22.15 8.80
CA ASP A 210 -10.64 22.73 8.05
C ASP A 210 -11.39 21.68 7.21
N ILE A 211 -11.07 20.40 7.40
CA ILE A 211 -11.82 19.29 6.80
C ILE A 211 -13.28 19.40 7.26
N VAL A 212 -14.23 19.45 6.32
CA VAL A 212 -15.66 19.69 6.57
C VAL A 212 -16.20 18.82 7.72
N GLN A 213 -15.84 17.54 7.75
CA GLN A 213 -16.29 16.57 8.76
C GLN A 213 -15.75 16.83 10.17
N LEU A 214 -14.69 17.64 10.32
CA LEU A 214 -14.16 18.04 11.63
C LEU A 214 -14.90 19.24 12.23
N GLY A 215 -15.66 19.98 11.41
CA GLY A 215 -16.52 21.08 11.87
C GLY A 215 -17.60 20.63 12.85
N ASP A 216 -17.99 19.35 12.80
CA ASP A 216 -18.99 18.74 13.68
C ASP A 216 -18.46 18.45 15.10
N VAL A 217 -17.15 18.57 15.33
CA VAL A 217 -16.56 18.37 16.67
C VAL A 217 -16.81 19.63 17.51
N SER A 218 -17.56 19.50 18.61
CA SER A 218 -17.87 20.64 19.49
C SER A 218 -16.61 21.33 20.02
N PRO A 219 -16.63 22.66 20.29
CA PRO A 219 -15.46 23.40 20.76
C PRO A 219 -14.78 22.78 21.98
N GLU A 220 -15.56 22.28 22.95
CA GLU A 220 -15.04 21.62 24.15
C GLU A 220 -14.28 20.33 23.79
N ASN A 221 -14.84 19.54 22.87
CA ASN A 221 -14.18 18.33 22.38
C ASN A 221 -12.94 18.63 21.54
N GLN A 222 -12.90 19.76 20.81
CA GLN A 222 -11.71 20.17 20.07
C GLN A 222 -10.53 20.44 21.00
N VAL A 223 -10.77 21.08 22.15
CA VAL A 223 -9.75 21.29 23.18
C VAL A 223 -9.22 19.95 23.69
N LEU A 224 -10.11 19.04 24.09
CA LEU A 224 -9.72 17.69 24.54
C LEU A 224 -8.95 16.91 23.48
N CYS A 225 -9.35 17.02 22.21
CA CYS A 225 -8.66 16.37 21.10
C CYS A 225 -7.25 16.95 20.88
N LYS A 226 -7.09 18.28 20.99
CA LYS A 226 -5.77 18.92 20.91
C LYS A 226 -4.86 18.49 22.06
N GLU A 227 -5.38 18.40 23.28
CA GLU A 227 -4.62 17.88 24.41
C GLU A 227 -4.18 16.43 24.19
N ALA A 228 -5.08 15.57 23.72
CA ALA A 228 -4.77 14.19 23.38
C ALA A 228 -3.72 14.10 22.26
N ALA A 229 -3.80 14.97 21.24
CA ALA A 229 -2.82 15.06 20.16
C ALA A 229 -1.42 15.43 20.69
N THR A 230 -1.33 16.40 21.60
CA THR A 230 -0.05 16.75 22.24
C THR A 230 0.53 15.58 23.05
N ARG A 231 -0.31 14.84 23.78
CA ARG A 231 0.12 13.63 24.53
C ARG A 231 0.63 12.55 23.57
N LEU A 232 -0.09 12.31 22.46
CA LEU A 232 0.29 11.35 21.43
C LEU A 232 1.65 11.67 20.82
N LEU A 233 1.87 12.93 20.40
CA LEU A 233 3.16 13.36 19.86
C LEU A 233 4.30 13.19 20.86
N ARG A 234 4.07 13.50 22.14
CA ARG A 234 5.07 13.29 23.19
C ARG A 234 5.45 11.82 23.30
N MET A 235 4.47 10.91 23.30
CA MET A 235 4.73 9.47 23.34
C MET A 235 5.55 9.01 22.14
N ILE A 236 5.18 9.44 20.92
CA ILE A 236 5.91 9.10 19.69
C ILE A 236 7.36 9.57 19.77
N LYS A 237 7.61 10.82 20.16
CA LYS A 237 8.96 11.38 20.28
C LYS A 237 9.80 10.66 21.34
N MET A 238 9.20 10.29 22.47
CA MET A 238 9.88 9.50 23.50
C MET A 238 10.27 8.11 22.99
N THR A 239 9.40 7.46 22.21
CA THR A 239 9.69 6.16 21.60
C THR A 239 10.84 6.27 20.59
N GLN A 240 10.79 7.25 19.70
CA GLN A 240 11.84 7.49 18.70
C GLN A 240 13.20 7.83 19.34
N ALA A 241 13.21 8.58 20.45
CA ALA A 241 14.44 8.87 21.19
C ALA A 241 15.06 7.59 21.77
N LYS A 242 14.25 6.75 22.41
CA LYS A 242 14.71 5.47 22.97
C LYS A 242 15.23 4.51 21.90
N GLU A 243 14.61 4.49 20.72
CA GLU A 243 15.09 3.70 19.57
C GLU A 243 16.48 4.19 19.09
N LYS A 244 16.70 5.51 19.03
CA LYS A 244 18.01 6.09 18.69
C LYS A 244 19.09 5.75 19.72
N ASP A 245 18.71 5.64 20.99
CA ASP A 245 19.61 5.26 22.09
C ASP A 245 19.82 3.74 22.19
N GLY A 246 19.26 2.93 21.28
CA GLY A 246 19.37 1.48 21.28
C GLY A 246 18.54 0.78 22.38
N ILE A 247 17.64 1.49 23.05
CA ILE A 247 16.79 0.95 24.12
C ILE A 247 15.55 0.31 23.48
N LYS A 248 15.52 -1.03 23.41
CA LYS A 248 14.33 -1.78 23.00
C LYS A 248 13.21 -1.61 24.05
N ILE A 249 12.12 -0.93 23.68
CA ILE A 249 10.93 -0.82 24.53
C ILE A 249 10.12 -2.12 24.40
N GLN A 250 10.08 -2.93 25.44
CA GLN A 250 9.03 -3.94 25.56
C GLN A 250 7.74 -3.24 25.99
N LEU A 251 6.78 -3.13 25.07
CA LEU A 251 5.43 -2.74 25.43
C LEU A 251 4.83 -3.88 26.26
N SER A 252 4.80 -3.71 27.58
CA SER A 252 4.12 -4.65 28.47
C SER A 252 2.64 -4.64 28.11
N GLY A 253 2.16 -5.72 27.47
CA GLY A 253 0.76 -5.89 27.18
C GLY A 253 -0.05 -5.73 28.46
N ALA A 254 -0.88 -4.69 28.52
CA ALA A 254 -1.85 -4.53 29.58
C ALA A 254 -2.79 -5.74 29.49
N LYS A 255 -2.69 -6.65 30.46
CA LYS A 255 -3.69 -7.69 30.68
C LYS A 255 -4.98 -6.97 31.09
N THR A 256 -5.86 -6.74 30.13
CA THR A 256 -7.28 -6.50 30.37
C THR A 256 -7.98 -7.81 30.69
#